data_AF-A0A383D7G5-F1
#
_entry.id   AF-A0A383D7G5-F1
#
_cell.length_a   1.000
_cell.length_b   1.000
_cell.length_c   1.000
_cell.angle_alpha   90.00
_cell.angle_beta   90.00
_cell.angle_gamma   90.00
#
_symmetry.space_group_name_H-M   'P 1'
#
loop_
_entity.id
_entity.type
_entity.pdbx_description
1 polymer ?
#
loop_
_entity_poly.entity_id
_entity_poly.type
_entity_poly.pdbx_seq_one_letter_code
_entity_poly.pdbx_strand_id
1 'polypeptide(L)'
;MAEESVESRKERAENYTSPEELEKLAEEIAVEEVDTDPFNFKKRNEFSSMRVAITENANTPIEVLEKLAKLEGNGNAMVRYGVAMNANTPALLMEKLAGDEESDVRCGIAQNKNTPVPLLEKLAEDETDYIRRQVALNQNTPVPVLEKLAGDEESDVRCSIAENQNTPVPLLEKLAEDETDYIR
;
A
#
# COMPACT_ATOMS: atom_id res chain seq x y z
N MET A 1 -17.75 7.06 -33.72
CA MET A 1 -17.09 5.97 -32.99
C MET A 1 -17.68 5.96 -31.61
N ALA A 2 -18.17 4.83 -31.11
CA ALA A 2 -18.75 4.78 -29.76
C ALA A 2 -17.60 4.92 -28.75
N GLU A 3 -17.72 5.87 -27.82
CA GLU A 3 -16.82 5.94 -26.67
C GLU A 3 -16.98 4.65 -25.86
N GLU A 4 -15.85 3.96 -25.62
CA GLU A 4 -15.82 2.78 -24.75
C GLU A 4 -16.31 3.16 -23.35
N SER A 5 -17.23 2.36 -22.78
CA SER A 5 -17.80 2.63 -21.45
C SER A 5 -16.72 2.55 -20.36
N VAL A 6 -16.85 3.36 -19.32
CA VAL A 6 -16.01 3.33 -18.10
C VAL A 6 -15.90 1.91 -17.53
N GLU A 7 -17.02 1.16 -17.51
CA GLU A 7 -17.03 -0.22 -16.98
C GLU A 7 -16.19 -1.16 -17.84
N SER A 8 -16.24 -1.02 -19.17
CA SER A 8 -15.42 -1.79 -20.11
C SER A 8 -13.93 -1.50 -19.92
N ARG A 9 -13.57 -0.23 -19.66
CA ARG A 9 -12.19 0.17 -19.40
C ARG A 9 -11.68 -0.35 -18.04
N LYS A 10 -12.54 -0.37 -17.02
CA LYS A 10 -12.23 -0.93 -15.69
C LYS A 10 -11.99 -2.44 -15.79
N GLU A 11 -12.92 -3.17 -16.40
CA GLU A 11 -12.78 -4.60 -16.64
C GLU A 11 -11.50 -4.92 -17.45
N ARG A 12 -11.12 -4.03 -18.39
CA ARG A 12 -9.88 -4.14 -19.15
C ARG A 12 -8.62 -3.91 -18.31
N ALA A 13 -8.65 -2.99 -17.34
CA ALA A 13 -7.54 -2.77 -16.40
C ALA A 13 -7.35 -3.96 -15.43
N GLU A 14 -8.46 -4.57 -15.01
CA GLU A 14 -8.48 -5.74 -14.14
C GLU A 14 -8.03 -7.02 -14.87
N ASN A 15 -8.44 -7.18 -16.14
CA ASN A 15 -8.15 -8.37 -16.93
C ASN A 15 -6.82 -8.27 -17.70
N TYR A 16 -5.70 -8.55 -17.01
CA TYR A 16 -4.37 -8.90 -17.54
C TYR A 16 -4.00 -8.30 -18.92
N THR A 17 -4.20 -7.00 -19.06
CA THR A 17 -3.82 -6.21 -20.24
C THR A 17 -2.30 -6.13 -20.36
N SER A 18 -1.78 -5.96 -21.58
CA SER A 18 -0.34 -5.83 -21.78
C SER A 18 0.19 -4.54 -21.10
N PRO A 19 1.47 -4.47 -20.72
CA PRO A 19 2.08 -3.25 -20.17
C PRO A 19 1.84 -1.99 -21.03
N GLU A 20 1.86 -2.14 -22.36
CA GLU A 20 1.61 -1.08 -23.34
C GLU A 20 0.15 -0.60 -23.33
N GLU A 21 -0.80 -1.51 -23.11
CA GLU A 21 -2.23 -1.20 -23.01
C GLU A 21 -2.56 -0.51 -21.67
N LEU A 22 -1.89 -0.91 -20.59
CA LEU A 22 -2.00 -0.24 -19.28
C LEU A 22 -1.41 1.17 -19.32
N GLU A 23 -0.28 1.35 -20.02
CA GLU A 23 0.30 2.69 -20.22
C GLU A 23 -0.66 3.60 -20.99
N LYS A 24 -1.20 3.11 -22.12
CA LYS A 24 -2.16 3.86 -22.92
C LYS A 24 -3.42 4.20 -22.11
N LEU A 25 -3.94 3.24 -21.34
CA LEU A 25 -5.11 3.44 -20.49
C LEU A 25 -4.84 4.46 -19.38
N ALA A 26 -3.65 4.42 -18.77
CA ALA A 26 -3.25 5.39 -17.76
C ALA A 26 -3.10 6.81 -18.34
N GLU A 27 -2.58 6.95 -19.56
CA GLU A 27 -2.52 8.25 -20.25
C GLU A 27 -3.91 8.82 -20.52
N GLU A 28 -4.84 7.99 -20.99
CA GLU A 28 -6.23 8.40 -21.21
C GLU A 28 -6.90 8.89 -19.89
N ILE A 29 -6.67 8.18 -18.78
CA ILE A 29 -7.26 8.51 -17.47
C ILE A 29 -6.57 9.71 -16.78
N ALA A 30 -5.29 9.95 -17.05
CA ALA A 30 -4.56 11.10 -16.52
C ALA A 30 -4.96 12.41 -17.22
N VAL A 31 -5.32 12.35 -18.51
CA VAL A 31 -5.75 13.52 -19.30
C VAL A 31 -7.17 13.96 -18.96
N GLU A 32 -8.08 13.03 -18.62
CA GLU A 32 -9.49 13.36 -18.37
C GLU A 32 -9.74 14.14 -17.07
N GLU A 33 -8.77 14.24 -16.14
CA GLU A 33 -8.97 14.95 -14.85
C GLU A 33 -8.90 16.48 -14.98
N VAL A 34 -8.22 16.99 -16.02
CA VAL A 34 -8.03 18.44 -16.23
C VAL A 34 -9.30 19.10 -16.79
N ASP A 35 -10.13 18.34 -17.51
CA ASP A 35 -11.33 18.83 -18.23
C ASP A 35 -12.66 18.49 -17.54
N THR A 36 -12.65 17.76 -16.41
CA THR A 36 -13.89 17.43 -15.70
C THR A 36 -14.37 18.54 -14.79
N ASP A 37 -15.59 19.01 -15.07
CA ASP A 37 -16.37 19.90 -14.21
C ASP A 37 -16.23 19.50 -12.71
N PRO A 38 -15.71 20.38 -11.84
CA PRO A 38 -15.49 20.08 -10.43
C PRO A 38 -16.78 19.71 -9.67
N PHE A 39 -17.96 19.92 -10.26
CA PHE A 39 -19.25 19.52 -9.70
C PHE A 39 -19.76 18.15 -10.19
N ASN A 40 -19.09 17.49 -11.14
CA ASN A 40 -19.47 16.16 -11.62
C ASN A 40 -18.83 15.03 -10.78
N PHE A 41 -19.34 14.88 -9.56
CA PHE A 41 -18.87 13.89 -8.58
C PHE A 41 -18.90 12.44 -9.07
N LYS A 42 -19.89 12.09 -9.91
CA LYS A 42 -20.05 10.72 -10.42
C LYS A 42 -18.89 10.33 -11.33
N LYS A 43 -18.56 11.18 -12.31
CA LYS A 43 -17.48 10.93 -13.26
C LYS A 43 -16.11 10.91 -12.56
N ARG A 44 -15.90 11.78 -11.57
CA ARG A 44 -14.65 11.81 -10.76
C ARG A 44 -14.41 10.52 -9.98
N ASN A 45 -15.45 9.98 -9.34
CA ASN A 45 -15.35 8.73 -8.57
C ASN A 45 -15.17 7.50 -9.47
N GLU A 46 -15.76 7.52 -10.66
CA GLU A 46 -15.56 6.48 -11.68
C GLU A 46 -14.09 6.40 -12.13
N PHE A 47 -13.45 7.53 -12.43
CA PHE A 47 -12.02 7.56 -12.76
C PHE A 47 -11.11 7.19 -11.59
N SER A 48 -11.46 7.60 -10.37
CA SER A 48 -10.73 7.18 -9.16
C SER A 48 -10.72 5.66 -9.01
N SER A 49 -11.87 5.01 -9.24
CA SER A 49 -11.99 3.55 -9.17
C SER A 49 -11.14 2.84 -10.24
N MET A 50 -11.07 3.39 -11.45
CA MET A 50 -10.25 2.84 -12.52
C MET A 50 -8.74 2.97 -12.22
N ARG A 51 -8.31 4.08 -11.61
CA ARG A 51 -6.91 4.26 -11.20
C ARG A 51 -6.50 3.23 -10.15
N VAL A 52 -7.39 2.92 -9.21
CA VAL A 52 -7.15 1.87 -8.21
C VAL A 52 -7.03 0.50 -8.89
N ALA A 53 -7.89 0.17 -9.86
CA ALA A 53 -7.76 -1.08 -10.61
C ALA A 53 -6.41 -1.21 -11.34
N ILE A 54 -5.89 -0.11 -11.89
CA ILE A 54 -4.55 -0.09 -12.52
C ILE A 54 -3.46 -0.31 -11.47
N THR A 55 -3.57 0.27 -10.28
CA THR A 55 -2.53 0.09 -9.25
C THR A 55 -2.58 -1.28 -8.58
N GLU A 56 -3.70 -2.00 -8.63
CA GLU A 56 -3.80 -3.38 -8.17
C GLU A 56 -3.19 -4.39 -9.17
N ASN A 57 -3.06 -4.01 -10.44
CA ASN A 57 -2.53 -4.89 -11.47
C ASN A 57 -1.00 -5.08 -11.32
N ALA A 58 -0.58 -6.33 -11.13
CA ALA A 58 0.82 -6.71 -10.94
C ALA A 58 1.71 -6.53 -12.19
N ASN A 59 1.14 -6.23 -13.36
CA ASN A 59 1.88 -5.93 -14.59
C ASN A 59 1.97 -4.43 -14.87
N THR A 60 1.48 -3.58 -13.97
CA THR A 60 1.51 -2.13 -14.17
C THR A 60 2.95 -1.64 -14.26
N PRO A 61 3.33 -0.94 -15.35
CA PRO A 61 4.67 -0.39 -15.51
C PRO A 61 5.04 0.61 -14.43
N ILE A 62 6.33 0.70 -14.13
CA ILE A 62 6.87 1.61 -13.12
C ILE A 62 6.53 3.07 -13.46
N GLU A 63 6.64 3.44 -14.74
CA GLU A 63 6.36 4.79 -15.24
C GLU A 63 4.90 5.19 -14.99
N VAL A 64 3.97 4.23 -15.09
CA VAL A 64 2.55 4.44 -14.81
C VAL A 64 2.33 4.64 -13.31
N LEU A 65 2.94 3.79 -12.46
CA LEU A 65 2.86 3.93 -11.00
C LEU A 65 3.41 5.29 -10.54
N GLU A 66 4.53 5.74 -11.10
CA GLU A 66 5.11 7.06 -10.80
C GLU A 66 4.20 8.22 -11.19
N LYS A 67 3.52 8.12 -12.35
CA LYS A 67 2.54 9.13 -12.78
C LYS A 67 1.35 9.16 -11.83
N LEU A 68 0.77 8.00 -11.51
CA LEU A 68 -0.40 7.87 -10.64
C LEU A 68 -0.13 8.38 -9.22
N ALA A 69 1.07 8.12 -8.68
CA ALA A 69 1.46 8.59 -7.34
C ALA A 69 1.64 10.13 -7.26
N LYS A 70 1.80 10.82 -8.39
CA LYS A 70 1.98 12.28 -8.46
C LYS A 70 0.67 13.04 -8.70
N LEU A 71 -0.45 12.35 -8.90
CA LEU A 71 -1.73 13.00 -9.15
C LEU A 71 -2.17 13.80 -7.92
N GLU A 72 -2.39 15.10 -8.10
CA GLU A 72 -2.81 16.02 -7.04
C GLU A 72 -4.33 15.97 -6.84
N GLY A 73 -4.79 16.07 -5.59
CA GLY A 73 -6.21 16.13 -5.24
C GLY A 73 -6.61 15.24 -4.06
N ASN A 74 -7.58 15.72 -3.26
CA ASN A 74 -8.05 15.07 -2.02
C ASN A 74 -8.62 13.65 -2.20
N GLY A 75 -8.85 13.18 -3.44
CA GLY A 75 -9.37 11.85 -3.75
C GLY A 75 -8.29 10.80 -4.09
N ASN A 76 -7.01 11.16 -4.05
CA ASN A 76 -5.93 10.33 -4.59
C ASN A 76 -5.22 9.47 -3.55
N ALA A 77 -5.60 9.54 -2.27
CA ALA A 77 -5.04 8.70 -1.21
C ALA A 77 -5.21 7.20 -1.52
N MET A 78 -6.39 6.78 -2.00
CA MET A 78 -6.61 5.38 -2.42
C MET A 78 -5.74 4.97 -3.61
N VAL A 79 -5.47 5.87 -4.55
CA VAL A 79 -4.57 5.58 -5.68
C VAL A 79 -3.14 5.41 -5.17
N ARG A 80 -2.66 6.31 -4.30
CA ARG A 80 -1.33 6.21 -3.67
C ARG A 80 -1.20 4.96 -2.81
N TYR A 81 -2.26 4.57 -2.11
CA TYR A 81 -2.32 3.31 -1.36
C TYR A 81 -2.16 2.11 -2.30
N GLY A 82 -2.90 2.06 -3.40
CA GLY A 82 -2.75 0.99 -4.38
C GLY A 82 -1.34 0.96 -5.01
N VAL A 83 -0.73 2.13 -5.26
CA VAL A 83 0.69 2.18 -5.67
C VAL A 83 1.57 1.62 -4.56
N ALA A 84 1.37 2.00 -3.30
CA ALA A 84 2.15 1.49 -2.18
C ALA A 84 2.07 -0.04 -2.04
N MET A 85 0.91 -0.63 -2.29
CA MET A 85 0.67 -2.08 -2.27
C MET A 85 1.22 -2.83 -3.49
N ASN A 86 1.44 -2.15 -4.61
CA ASN A 86 1.86 -2.81 -5.84
C ASN A 86 3.28 -3.40 -5.71
N ALA A 87 3.45 -4.66 -6.13
CA ALA A 87 4.71 -5.37 -6.05
C ALA A 87 5.83 -4.77 -6.94
N ASN A 88 5.47 -4.07 -8.02
CA ASN A 88 6.43 -3.43 -8.93
C ASN A 88 6.82 -2.01 -8.51
N THR A 89 6.31 -1.50 -7.39
CA THR A 89 6.63 -0.14 -6.95
C THR A 89 8.13 -0.02 -6.65
N PRO A 90 8.85 0.90 -7.33
CA PRO A 90 10.29 0.99 -7.18
C PRO A 90 10.66 1.55 -5.80
N ALA A 91 11.84 1.17 -5.30
CA ALA A 91 12.31 1.52 -3.94
C ALA A 91 12.27 3.03 -3.64
N LEU A 92 12.65 3.88 -4.61
CA LEU A 92 12.61 5.34 -4.44
C LEU A 92 11.18 5.87 -4.27
N LEU A 93 10.20 5.26 -4.95
CA LEU A 93 8.80 5.63 -4.80
C LEU A 93 8.24 5.10 -3.47
N MET A 94 8.62 3.89 -3.07
CA MET A 94 8.29 3.36 -1.74
C MET A 94 8.81 4.27 -0.62
N GLU A 95 10.03 4.78 -0.73
CA GLU A 95 10.61 5.70 0.27
C GLU A 95 9.78 6.97 0.42
N LYS A 96 9.32 7.54 -0.71
CA LYS A 96 8.43 8.70 -0.71
C LYS A 96 7.09 8.37 -0.05
N LEU A 97 6.46 7.26 -0.42
CA LEU A 97 5.14 6.85 0.08
C LEU A 97 5.19 6.39 1.55
N ALA A 98 6.33 5.91 2.04
CA ALA A 98 6.55 5.62 3.46
C ALA A 98 6.56 6.88 4.34
N GLY A 99 6.68 8.06 3.75
CA GLY A 99 6.55 9.35 4.42
C GLY A 99 5.27 10.11 4.04
N ASP A 100 4.28 9.45 3.44
CA ASP A 100 3.02 10.08 3.05
C ASP A 100 2.24 10.56 4.28
N GLU A 101 1.50 11.66 4.14
CA GLU A 101 0.68 12.23 5.21
C GLU A 101 -0.47 11.29 5.60
N GLU A 102 -0.99 10.53 4.63
CA GLU A 102 -2.08 9.59 4.83
C GLU A 102 -1.55 8.26 5.39
N SER A 103 -2.05 7.87 6.58
CA SER A 103 -1.65 6.63 7.25
C SER A 103 -1.99 5.38 6.43
N ASP A 104 -3.08 5.40 5.67
CA ASP A 104 -3.45 4.30 4.77
C ASP A 104 -2.35 4.05 3.74
N VAL A 105 -1.78 5.11 3.14
CA VAL A 105 -0.71 4.99 2.14
C VAL A 105 0.56 4.40 2.77
N ARG A 106 0.95 4.87 3.96
CA ARG A 106 2.08 4.32 4.72
C ARG A 106 1.83 2.85 5.10
N CYS A 107 0.60 2.50 5.44
CA CYS A 107 0.17 1.13 5.71
C CYS A 107 0.35 0.22 4.49
N GLY A 108 0.04 0.72 3.29
CA GLY A 108 0.30 0.00 2.04
C GLY A 108 1.77 -0.39 1.87
N ILE A 109 2.70 0.50 2.25
CA ILE A 109 4.14 0.16 2.26
C ILE A 109 4.46 -0.89 3.32
N ALA A 110 3.91 -0.78 4.53
CA ALA A 110 4.15 -1.77 5.58
C ALA A 110 3.65 -3.18 5.18
N GLN A 111 2.55 -3.27 4.44
CA GLN A 111 1.97 -4.53 3.96
C GLN A 111 2.69 -5.11 2.73
N ASN A 112 3.36 -4.27 1.94
CA ASN A 112 3.98 -4.72 0.70
C ASN A 112 5.15 -5.69 0.97
N LYS A 113 5.08 -6.87 0.36
CA LYS A 113 6.07 -7.95 0.51
C LYS A 113 7.41 -7.64 -0.14
N ASN A 114 7.52 -6.58 -0.91
CA ASN A 114 8.77 -6.13 -1.52
C ASN A 114 9.38 -4.93 -0.79
N THR A 115 8.79 -4.50 0.33
CA THR A 115 9.29 -3.35 1.10
C THR A 115 10.70 -3.62 1.63
N PRO A 116 11.67 -2.76 1.29
CA PRO A 116 13.04 -2.86 1.78
C PRO A 116 13.12 -2.75 3.31
N VAL A 117 14.07 -3.49 3.90
CA VAL A 117 14.34 -3.48 5.35
C VAL A 117 14.48 -2.07 5.94
N PRO A 118 15.24 -1.13 5.35
CA PRO A 118 15.36 0.23 5.92
C PRO A 118 14.02 0.97 6.04
N LEU A 119 13.05 0.68 5.16
CA LEU A 119 11.71 1.26 5.26
C LEU A 119 10.87 0.56 6.34
N LEU A 120 11.01 -0.76 6.50
CA LEU A 120 10.37 -1.48 7.61
C LEU A 120 10.90 -1.00 8.97
N GLU A 121 12.21 -0.76 9.08
CA GLU A 121 12.83 -0.17 10.28
C GLU A 121 12.25 1.20 10.63
N LYS A 122 12.05 2.05 9.61
CA LYS A 122 11.42 3.37 9.77
C LYS A 122 9.95 3.26 10.18
N LEU A 123 9.17 2.40 9.50
CA LEU A 123 7.74 2.22 9.76
C LEU A 123 7.45 1.51 11.09
N ALA A 124 8.42 0.78 11.66
CA ALA A 124 8.33 0.26 13.02
C ALA A 124 8.30 1.36 14.10
N GLU A 125 8.63 2.60 13.74
CA GLU A 125 8.53 3.78 14.61
C GLU A 125 7.33 4.66 14.27
N ASP A 126 6.42 4.23 13.38
CA ASP A 126 5.25 5.01 12.99
C ASP A 126 4.34 5.26 14.20
N GLU A 127 3.77 6.45 14.29
CA GLU A 127 2.84 6.83 15.36
C GLU A 127 1.57 5.96 15.37
N THR A 128 1.18 5.42 14.22
CA THR A 128 -0.01 4.58 14.07
C THR A 128 0.30 3.14 14.43
N ASP A 129 -0.32 2.62 15.48
CA ASP A 129 -0.17 1.22 15.93
C ASP A 129 -0.49 0.22 14.81
N TYR A 130 -1.51 0.50 14.00
CA TYR A 130 -1.88 -0.36 12.88
C TYR A 130 -0.76 -0.51 11.84
N ILE A 131 0.05 0.54 11.62
CA ILE A 131 1.20 0.47 10.71
C ILE A 131 2.31 -0.39 11.35
N ARG A 132 2.63 -0.17 12.63
CA ARG A 132 3.61 -0.99 13.36
C ARG A 132 3.21 -2.46 13.41
N ARG A 133 1.90 -2.74 13.52
CA ARG A 133 1.32 -4.07 13.41
C ARG A 133 1.58 -4.71 12.04
N GLN A 134 1.36 -3.97 10.95
CA GLN A 134 1.66 -4.49 9.61
C GLN A 134 3.15 -4.75 9.40
N VAL A 135 4.02 -3.93 9.98
CA VAL A 135 5.47 -4.21 10.00
C VAL A 135 5.74 -5.50 10.76
N ALA A 136 5.13 -5.72 11.93
CA ALA A 136 5.28 -6.98 12.67
C ALA A 136 4.82 -8.20 11.85
N LEU A 137 3.76 -8.09 11.03
CA LEU A 137 3.26 -9.19 10.18
C LEU A 137 4.08 -9.41 8.90
N ASN A 138 4.87 -8.43 8.45
CA ASN A 138 5.58 -8.51 7.18
C ASN A 138 6.72 -9.54 7.23
N GLN A 139 6.73 -10.48 6.28
CA GLN A 139 7.70 -11.57 6.20
C GLN A 139 9.13 -11.11 5.84
N ASN A 140 9.34 -9.85 5.47
CA ASN A 140 10.68 -9.30 5.29
C ASN A 140 11.18 -8.54 6.53
N THR A 141 10.36 -8.43 7.58
CA THR A 141 10.76 -7.74 8.81
C THR A 141 11.86 -8.53 9.49
N PRO A 142 13.05 -7.92 9.69
CA PRO A 142 14.18 -8.62 10.25
C PRO A 142 14.00 -8.78 11.77
N VAL A 143 14.61 -9.83 12.33
CA VAL A 143 14.53 -10.15 13.76
C VAL A 143 14.82 -8.96 14.69
N PRO A 144 15.84 -8.11 14.47
CA PRO A 144 16.08 -6.96 15.34
C PRO A 144 14.91 -5.97 15.42
N VAL A 145 14.13 -5.83 14.33
CA VAL A 145 12.92 -4.99 14.31
C VAL A 145 11.80 -5.67 15.09
N LEU A 146 11.62 -6.99 14.94
CA LEU A 146 10.66 -7.76 15.74
C LEU A 146 10.99 -7.70 17.24
N GLU A 147 12.26 -7.79 17.62
CA GLU A 147 12.72 -7.66 19.01
C GLU A 147 12.39 -6.28 19.59
N LYS A 148 12.48 -5.22 18.79
CA LYS A 148 12.09 -3.87 19.18
C LYS A 148 10.57 -3.76 19.36
N LEU A 149 9.79 -4.27 18.41
CA LEU A 149 8.33 -4.27 18.47
C LEU A 149 7.77 -5.17 19.58
N ALA A 150 8.55 -6.12 20.10
CA ALA A 150 8.14 -6.92 21.26
C ALA A 150 8.04 -6.09 22.56
N GLY A 151 8.58 -4.87 22.56
CA GLY A 151 8.37 -3.88 23.64
C GLY A 151 7.35 -2.79 23.29
N ASP A 152 6.60 -2.94 22.19
CA ASP A 152 5.57 -1.98 21.79
C ASP A 152 4.49 -1.84 22.87
N GLU A 153 3.93 -0.65 23.03
CA GLU A 153 2.86 -0.41 24.00
C GLU A 153 1.57 -1.14 23.63
N GLU A 154 1.30 -1.30 22.33
CA GLU A 154 0.08 -1.91 21.84
C GLU A 154 0.18 -3.44 21.79
N SER A 155 -0.76 -4.10 22.46
CA SER A 155 -0.85 -5.56 22.55
C SER A 155 -1.05 -6.21 21.18
N ASP A 156 -1.83 -5.61 20.28
CA ASP A 156 -2.05 -6.13 18.93
C ASP A 156 -0.75 -6.18 18.10
N VAL A 157 0.16 -5.21 18.32
CA VAL A 157 1.49 -5.20 17.69
C VAL A 157 2.32 -6.34 18.23
N ARG A 158 2.35 -6.55 19.56
CA ARG A 158 3.09 -7.64 20.21
C ARG A 158 2.59 -9.01 19.78
N CYS A 159 1.27 -9.21 19.71
CA CYS A 159 0.64 -10.46 19.24
C CYS A 159 0.98 -10.76 17.78
N SER A 160 1.05 -9.73 16.92
CA SER A 160 1.35 -9.91 15.49
C SER A 160 2.75 -10.44 15.22
N ILE A 161 3.70 -10.23 16.15
CA ILE A 161 5.03 -10.84 16.09
C ILE A 161 4.93 -12.36 16.17
N ALA A 162 4.02 -12.91 16.98
CA ALA A 162 3.84 -14.36 17.08
C ALA A 162 3.32 -15.00 15.78
N GLU A 163 2.64 -14.23 14.94
CA GLU A 163 2.15 -14.67 13.63
C GLU A 163 3.23 -14.62 12.53
N ASN A 164 4.32 -13.89 12.76
CA ASN A 164 5.40 -13.77 11.78
C ASN A 164 6.30 -15.02 11.78
N GLN A 165 6.47 -15.61 10.59
CA GLN A 165 7.26 -16.83 10.40
C GLN A 165 8.76 -16.65 10.69
N ASN A 166 9.26 -15.42 10.66
CA ASN A 166 10.65 -15.11 11.00
C ASN A 166 10.89 -14.91 12.49
N THR A 167 9.86 -14.98 13.32
CA THR A 167 9.99 -14.78 14.76
C THR A 167 10.74 -15.95 15.39
N PRO A 168 11.92 -15.70 16.00
CA PRO A 168 12.71 -16.76 16.60
C PRO A 168 12.05 -17.25 17.89
N VAL A 169 12.21 -18.53 18.20
CA VAL A 169 11.61 -19.19 19.37
C VAL A 169 11.86 -18.43 20.69
N PRO A 170 13.08 -17.93 21.00
CA PRO A 170 13.29 -17.16 22.23
C PRO A 170 12.44 -15.90 22.34
N LEU A 171 12.09 -15.28 21.20
CA LEU A 171 11.21 -14.11 21.20
C LEU A 171 9.76 -14.52 21.44
N LEU A 172 9.31 -15.67 20.92
CA LEU A 172 7.99 -16.24 21.24
C LEU A 172 7.87 -16.60 22.72
N GLU A 173 8.91 -17.19 23.31
CA GLU A 173 8.96 -17.51 24.75
C GLU A 173 8.84 -16.23 25.59
N LYS A 174 9.59 -15.18 25.23
CA LYS A 174 9.49 -13.86 25.89
C LYS A 174 8.10 -13.25 25.77
N LEU A 175 7.45 -13.35 24.60
CA LEU A 175 6.09 -12.85 24.39
C LEU A 175 5.05 -13.66 25.17
N ALA A 176 5.28 -14.95 25.41
CA ALA A 176 4.42 -15.78 26.25
C ALA A 176 4.55 -15.47 27.76
N GLU A 177 5.69 -14.94 28.18
CA GLU A 177 5.94 -14.42 29.52
C GLU A 177 5.40 -12.99 29.72
N ASP A 178 5.16 -12.25 28.63
CA ASP A 178 4.58 -10.91 28.66
C ASP A 178 3.12 -10.99 29.13
N GLU A 179 2.94 -10.76 30.44
CA GLU A 179 1.65 -10.68 31.11
C GLU A 179 0.82 -9.50 30.57
N THR A 180 0.24 -9.70 29.40
CA THR A 180 -0.95 -8.96 28.98
C THR A 180 -2.17 -9.64 29.57
N ASP A 181 -2.82 -8.93 30.48
CA ASP A 181 -3.93 -9.31 31.35
C ASP A 181 -5.25 -9.69 30.61
N TYR A 182 -5.21 -10.16 29.36
CA TYR A 182 -6.39 -10.46 28.54
C TYR A 182 -6.50 -11.90 28.01
N ILE A 183 -5.56 -12.79 28.30
CA ILE A 183 -5.68 -14.22 27.95
C ILE A 183 -5.41 -15.08 29.19
N ARG A 184 -6.45 -15.27 30.00
CA ARG A 184 -6.62 -16.42 30.90
C ARG A 184 -7.96 -17.08 30.63
#